data_AF-A0A538EJG7-F1
#
_entry.id   AF-A0A538EJG7-F1
#
_cell.length_a   1.000
_cell.length_b   1.000
_cell.length_c   1.000
_cell.angle_alpha   90.00
_cell.angle_beta   90.00
_cell.angle_gamma   90.00
#
_symmetry.space_group_name_H-M   'P 1'
#
loop_
_entity.id
_entity.type
_entity.pdbx_description
1 polymer ?
#
loop_
_entity_poly.entity_id
_entity_poly.type
_entity_poly.pdbx_seq_one_letter_code
_entity_poly.pdbx_strand_id
1 'polypeptide(L)'
;MTPSARMTKHIFVTGGVASSLGKGLTASSLGNLLTARGLRVVMQKLDPYLNVDPGTMNPFQHGEVFVTEDGAETDLDVGHYERFLDRDLSQKANVTTGQIY
;
A
#
# COMPACT_ATOMS: atom_id res chain seq x y z
N MET A 1 32.09 12.21 -8.52
CA MET A 1 30.87 12.91 -8.06
C MET A 1 30.14 11.99 -7.11
N THR A 2 30.17 12.27 -5.81
CA THR A 2 29.33 11.56 -4.83
C THR A 2 27.86 11.91 -5.10
N PRO A 3 26.93 10.95 -5.12
CA PRO A 3 25.51 11.28 -5.19
C PRO A 3 25.18 12.10 -3.94
N SER A 4 24.70 13.33 -4.14
CA SER A 4 23.99 14.06 -3.08
C SER A 4 22.89 13.13 -2.56
N ALA A 5 22.93 12.78 -1.27
CA ALA A 5 21.92 11.95 -0.64
C ALA A 5 20.57 12.68 -0.74
N ARG A 6 19.79 12.36 -1.78
CA ARG A 6 18.48 12.96 -1.98
C ARG A 6 17.53 12.42 -0.91
N MET A 7 17.00 13.33 -0.09
CA MET A 7 15.92 13.05 0.84
C MET A 7 14.76 12.31 0.16
N THR A 8 14.32 11.20 0.75
CA THR A 8 13.12 10.47 0.32
C THR A 8 11.90 11.39 0.35
N LYS A 9 11.07 11.33 -0.69
CA LYS A 9 9.85 12.14 -0.81
C LYS A 9 8.65 11.31 -0.35
N HIS A 10 7.76 11.94 0.40
CA HIS A 10 6.50 11.34 0.85
C HIS A 10 5.34 12.00 0.09
N ILE A 11 4.52 11.18 -0.56
CA ILE A 11 3.31 11.60 -1.26
C ILE A 11 2.13 10.96 -0.53
N PHE A 12 1.26 11.78 0.06
CA PHE A 12 0.07 11.31 0.74
C PHE A 12 -1.13 11.38 -0.22
N VAL A 13 -1.84 10.27 -0.36
CA VAL A 13 -3.07 10.19 -1.16
C VAL A 13 -4.25 10.09 -0.21
N THR A 14 -5.08 11.14 -0.17
CA THR A 14 -6.27 11.21 0.69
C THR A 14 -7.56 11.07 -0.13
N GLY A 15 -8.67 10.78 0.55
CA GLY A 15 -9.99 10.69 -0.06
C GLY A 15 -10.96 11.70 0.50
N GLY A 16 -11.78 12.29 -0.36
CA GLY A 16 -12.90 13.15 0.03
C GLY A 16 -14.21 12.69 -0.61
N VAL A 17 -15.32 13.29 -0.16
CA VAL A 17 -16.69 13.05 -0.63
C VAL A 17 -17.24 11.65 -0.30
N ALA A 18 -16.66 10.59 -0.88
CA ALA A 18 -17.14 9.22 -0.72
C ALA A 18 -15.99 8.20 -0.78
N SER A 19 -16.24 7.00 -0.22
CA SER A 19 -15.37 5.83 -0.40
C SER A 19 -15.57 5.21 -1.80
N SER A 20 -14.72 4.26 -2.17
CA SER A 20 -14.82 3.49 -3.43
C SER A 20 -14.58 4.26 -4.74
N LEU A 21 -14.04 5.48 -4.68
CA LEU A 21 -13.66 6.27 -5.86
C LEU A 21 -12.34 5.83 -6.56
N GLY A 22 -11.81 4.64 -6.26
CA GLY A 22 -10.60 4.13 -6.92
C GLY A 22 -9.28 4.77 -6.47
N LYS A 23 -9.17 5.16 -5.19
CA LYS A 23 -7.95 5.76 -4.63
C LYS A 23 -6.73 4.83 -4.71
N GLY A 24 -6.89 3.56 -4.35
CA GLY A 24 -5.82 2.56 -4.40
C GLY A 24 -5.24 2.40 -5.80
N LEU A 25 -6.11 2.24 -6.81
CA LEU A 25 -5.69 2.11 -8.21
C LEU A 25 -5.06 3.40 -8.78
N THR A 26 -5.60 4.57 -8.44
CA THR A 26 -5.02 5.85 -8.85
C THR A 26 -3.62 6.05 -8.26
N ALA A 27 -3.45 5.75 -6.96
CA ALA A 27 -2.15 5.81 -6.31
C ALA A 27 -1.16 4.80 -6.92
N SER A 28 -1.61 3.58 -7.22
CA SER A 28 -0.80 2.53 -7.85
C SER A 28 -0.34 2.94 -9.26
N SER A 29 -1.25 3.54 -10.03
CA SER A 29 -0.95 4.07 -11.37
C SER A 29 0.09 5.19 -11.33
N LEU A 30 -0.01 6.10 -10.36
CA LEU A 30 1.00 7.13 -10.13
C LEU A 30 2.35 6.50 -9.74
N GLY A 31 2.34 5.49 -8.87
CA GLY A 31 3.51 4.71 -8.51
C GLY A 31 4.20 4.10 -9.72
N ASN A 32 3.45 3.44 -10.60
CA ASN A 32 3.94 2.89 -11.85
C ASN A 32 4.57 3.97 -12.75
N LEU A 33 3.91 5.11 -12.95
CA LEU A 33 4.46 6.23 -13.75
C LEU A 33 5.79 6.77 -13.20
N LEU A 34 5.93 6.83 -11.87
CA LEU A 34 7.16 7.25 -11.22
C LEU A 34 8.26 6.18 -11.36
N THR A 35 7.92 4.91 -11.19
CA THR A 35 8.82 3.77 -11.43
C THR A 35 9.32 3.73 -12.88
N ALA A 36 8.43 3.92 -13.85
CA ALA A 36 8.76 4.00 -15.28
C ALA A 36 9.71 5.17 -15.61
N ARG A 37 9.76 6.20 -14.78
CA ARG A 37 10.74 7.31 -14.87
C ARG A 37 12.06 7.01 -14.16
N GLY A 38 12.30 5.77 -13.76
CA GLY A 38 13.53 5.32 -13.10
C GLY A 38 13.62 5.69 -11.62
N LEU A 39 12.50 6.05 -10.98
CA LEU A 39 12.48 6.35 -9.54
C LEU A 39 12.23 5.08 -8.74
N ARG A 40 12.92 4.94 -7.61
CA ARG A 40 12.59 3.92 -6.62
C ARG A 40 11.35 4.37 -5.84
N VAL A 41 10.23 3.69 -6.08
CA VAL A 41 8.95 3.92 -5.39
C VAL A 41 8.61 2.75 -4.48
N VAL A 42 8.12 3.06 -3.29
CA VAL A 42 7.45 2.11 -2.39
C VAL A 42 6.10 2.71 -1.99
N MET A 43 5.13 1.88 -1.67
CA MET A 43 3.79 2.31 -1.30
C MET A 43 3.38 1.70 0.04
N GLN A 44 2.47 2.40 0.72
CA GLN A 44 1.96 2.00 2.02
C GLN A 44 0.47 2.35 2.10
N LYS A 45 -0.32 1.42 2.63
CA LYS A 45 -1.74 1.57 2.96
C LYS A 45 -1.89 1.79 4.46
N LEU A 46 -2.64 2.83 4.82
CA LEU A 46 -3.05 3.09 6.19
C LEU A 46 -4.55 2.78 6.30
N ASP A 47 -4.90 1.73 7.03
CA ASP A 47 -6.26 1.26 7.19
C ASP A 47 -6.87 1.71 8.54
N PRO A 48 -8.05 2.35 8.53
CA PRO A 48 -8.65 2.90 9.74
C PRO A 48 -9.38 1.84 10.60
N TYR A 49 -9.38 0.57 10.22
CA TYR A 49 -10.06 -0.49 10.98
C TYR A 49 -9.24 -0.98 12.18
N LEU A 50 -9.94 -1.57 13.15
CA LEU A 50 -9.37 -2.02 14.43
C LEU A 50 -8.79 -3.43 14.40
N ASN A 51 -9.08 -4.23 13.37
CA ASN A 51 -8.44 -5.52 13.21
C ASN A 51 -6.92 -5.31 13.05
N VAL A 52 -6.13 -6.09 13.78
CA VAL A 52 -4.66 -6.02 13.72
C VAL A 52 -4.16 -6.40 12.33
N ASP A 53 -4.81 -7.39 11.73
CA ASP A 53 -4.65 -7.85 10.36
C ASP A 53 -6.04 -8.14 9.78
N PRO A 54 -6.19 -8.24 8.44
CA PRO A 54 -7.47 -8.58 7.84
C PRO A 54 -7.80 -10.08 7.91
N GLY A 55 -6.96 -10.93 8.50
CA GLY A 55 -7.18 -12.39 8.61
C GLY A 55 -8.43 -12.78 9.39
N THR A 56 -8.92 -11.87 10.24
CA THR A 56 -10.18 -12.02 10.99
C THR A 56 -11.42 -11.51 10.25
N MET A 57 -11.26 -10.90 9.08
CA MET A 57 -12.38 -10.41 8.26
C MET A 57 -12.92 -11.51 7.34
N ASN A 58 -14.22 -11.48 7.05
CA ASN A 58 -14.81 -12.38 6.06
C ASN A 58 -14.41 -11.94 4.63
N PRO A 59 -13.64 -12.74 3.87
CA PRO A 59 -13.12 -12.30 2.57
C PRO A 59 -14.21 -12.12 1.51
N PHE A 60 -15.35 -12.81 1.65
CA PHE A 60 -16.48 -12.64 0.73
C PHE A 60 -17.22 -11.31 0.90
N GLN A 61 -16.98 -10.60 2.01
CA GLN A 61 -17.60 -9.31 2.31
C GLN A 61 -16.59 -8.15 2.22
N HIS A 62 -15.33 -8.41 2.57
CA HIS A 62 -14.30 -7.36 2.70
C HIS A 62 -13.20 -7.42 1.64
N GLY A 63 -13.19 -8.46 0.80
CA GLY A 63 -12.16 -8.69 -0.21
C GLY A 63 -11.09 -9.68 0.26
N GLU A 64 -10.17 -10.02 -0.64
CA GLU A 64 -9.09 -10.97 -0.34
C GLU A 64 -8.13 -10.43 0.74
N VAL A 65 -7.49 -11.36 1.46
CA VAL A 65 -6.30 -11.08 2.26
C VAL A 65 -5.09 -11.28 1.36
N PHE A 66 -4.24 -10.27 1.25
CA PHE A 66 -3.00 -10.36 0.48
C PHE A 66 -1.84 -10.76 1.39
N VAL A 67 -1.03 -11.73 0.98
CA VAL A 67 0.12 -12.22 1.76
C VAL A 67 1.42 -11.77 1.09
N THR A 68 2.25 -11.03 1.81
CA THR A 68 3.58 -10.60 1.34
C THR A 68 4.62 -11.72 1.48
N GLU A 69 5.75 -11.60 0.80
CA GLU A 69 6.86 -12.58 0.86
C GLU A 69 7.41 -12.79 2.28
N ASP A 70 7.34 -11.78 3.15
CA ASP A 70 7.70 -11.91 4.58
C ASP A 70 6.61 -12.52 5.46
N GLY A 71 5.51 -12.99 4.85
CA GLY A 71 4.44 -13.77 5.48
C GLY A 71 3.37 -12.94 6.18
N ALA A 72 3.29 -11.63 5.94
CA ALA A 72 2.29 -10.79 6.57
C ALA A 72 0.95 -10.84 5.82
N GLU A 73 -0.14 -11.00 6.57
CA GLU A 73 -1.50 -10.84 6.09
C GLU A 73 -1.86 -9.35 6.04
N THR A 74 -2.22 -8.86 4.86
CA THR A 74 -2.41 -7.43 4.58
C THR A 74 -3.67 -7.18 3.75
N ASP A 75 -4.12 -5.93 3.73
CA ASP A 75 -5.21 -5.49 2.86
C ASP A 75 -4.87 -5.71 1.36
N LEU A 76 -5.88 -6.04 0.56
CA LEU A 76 -5.76 -6.31 -0.89
C LEU A 76 -5.06 -5.19 -1.68
N ASP A 77 -5.08 -3.94 -1.19
CA ASP A 77 -4.39 -2.84 -1.86
C ASP A 77 -2.87 -3.03 -1.91
N VAL A 78 -2.26 -3.78 -0.99
CA VAL A 78 -0.83 -4.14 -1.08
C VAL A 78 -0.57 -4.93 -2.36
N GLY A 79 -1.45 -5.87 -2.70
CA GLY A 79 -1.38 -6.61 -3.96
C GLY A 79 -1.58 -5.72 -5.19
N HIS A 80 -2.35 -4.64 -5.11
CA HIS A 80 -2.37 -3.64 -6.19
C HIS A 80 -1.02 -2.94 -6.34
N TYR A 81 -0.38 -2.59 -5.24
CA TYR A 81 0.91 -1.90 -5.27
C TYR A 81 2.00 -2.79 -5.86
N GLU A 82 2.11 -4.05 -5.44
CA GLU A 82 3.13 -4.95 -5.98
C GLU A 82 2.97 -5.17 -7.48
N ARG A 83 1.74 -5.41 -7.96
CA ARG A 83 1.46 -5.63 -9.38
C ARG A 83 1.76 -4.40 -10.24
N PHE A 84 1.58 -3.18 -9.73
CA PHE A 84 1.86 -1.94 -10.46
C PHE A 84 3.32 -1.49 -10.37
N LEU A 85 4.00 -1.83 -9.28
CA LEU A 85 5.40 -1.47 -9.05
C LEU A 85 6.39 -2.53 -9.53
N ASP A 86 5.92 -3.74 -9.82
CA ASP A 86 6.74 -4.94 -10.09
C ASP A 86 7.80 -5.13 -8.99
N ARG A 87 7.32 -5.16 -7.74
CA ARG A 87 8.17 -5.17 -6.54
C ARG A 87 7.45 -5.75 -5.33
N ASP A 88 8.12 -6.67 -4.66
CA ASP A 88 7.71 -7.20 -3.36
C ASP A 88 7.76 -6.10 -2.28
N LEU A 89 6.68 -5.99 -1.54
CA LEU A 89 6.54 -5.16 -0.36
C LEU A 89 6.64 -6.04 0.90
N SER A 90 6.82 -5.39 2.05
CA SER A 90 6.91 -6.06 3.35
C SER A 90 5.69 -5.75 4.19
N GLN A 91 5.60 -6.39 5.36
CA GLN A 91 4.59 -6.10 6.38
C GLN A 91 4.41 -4.60 6.68
N LYS A 92 5.44 -3.78 6.46
CA LYS A 92 5.40 -2.32 6.68
C LYS A 92 4.52 -1.58 5.67
N ALA A 93 4.13 -2.22 4.57
CA ALA A 93 3.29 -1.64 3.54
C ALA A 93 1.81 -1.59 3.94
N ASN A 94 1.41 -2.21 5.05
CA ASN A 94 0.07 -2.07 5.60
C ASN A 94 0.16 -1.71 7.09
N VAL A 95 -0.53 -0.64 7.48
CA VAL A 95 -0.64 -0.22 8.88
C VAL A 95 -2.12 -0.07 9.20
N THR A 96 -2.59 -0.73 10.25
CA THR A 96 -3.98 -0.65 10.69
C THR A 96 -4.09 0.16 11.98
N THR A 97 -5.29 0.66 12.32
CA THR A 97 -5.49 1.29 13.63
C THR A 97 -5.30 0.27 14.76
N GLY A 98 -5.71 -0.99 14.54
CA GLY A 98 -5.51 -2.08 15.49
C GLY A 98 -4.04 -2.38 15.84
N GLN A 99 -3.12 -2.20 14.91
CA GLN A 99 -1.67 -2.40 15.16
C GLN A 99 -1.03 -1.28 15.99
N ILE A 100 -1.60 -0.07 15.93
CA ILE A 100 -1.06 1.11 16.62
C ILE A 100 -1.44 1.12 18.10
N TYR A 101 -2.60 0.57 18.45
CA TYR A 101 -3.11 0.46 19.82
C TYR A 101 -2.64 -0.83 20.50
#